data_AF-A0A355A0R7-F1
#
_entry.id   AF-A0A355A0R7-F1
#
_cell.length_a   1.000
_cell.length_b   1.000
_cell.length_c   1.000
_cell.angle_alpha   90.00
_cell.angle_beta   90.00
_cell.angle_gamma   90.00
#
_symmetry.space_group_name_H-M   'P 1'
#
loop_
_entity.id
_entity.type
_entity.pdbx_description
1 polymer ?
#
loop_
_entity_poly.entity_id
_entity_poly.type
_entity_poly.pdbx_seq_one_letter_code
_entity_poly.pdbx_strand_id
1 'polypeptide(L)'
;DDRIKAHFTTCFLSLTIYRYLEQRLGGEFTSTEIITNLRNMNFYLAPGEGYVPTYTRTDFTDALHDTFGFRTDYEIVTMKQMKKIFRDTNK
;
A
#
# COMPACT_ATOMS: atom_id res chain seq x y z
N ASP A 1 22.68 -5.13 -23.53
CA ASP A 1 21.40 -4.68 -24.10
C ASP A 1 20.21 -5.22 -23.30
N ASP A 2 20.04 -6.54 -23.20
CA ASP A 2 18.92 -7.17 -22.47
C ASP A 2 18.78 -6.76 -21.00
N ARG A 3 19.89 -6.64 -20.26
CA ARG A 3 19.88 -6.15 -18.86
C ARG A 3 19.34 -4.73 -18.73
N ILE A 4 19.64 -3.86 -19.70
CA ILE A 4 19.19 -2.46 -19.71
C ILE A 4 17.69 -2.42 -20.03
N LYS A 5 17.26 -3.16 -21.05
CA LYS A 5 15.84 -3.31 -21.41
C LYS A 5 15.02 -3.88 -20.24
N ALA A 6 15.52 -4.90 -19.57
CA ALA A 6 14.86 -5.49 -18.41
C ALA A 6 14.73 -4.49 -17.24
N HIS A 7 15.80 -3.77 -16.91
CA HIS A 7 15.76 -2.74 -15.87
C HIS A 7 14.77 -1.62 -16.20
N PHE A 8 14.86 -1.07 -17.42
CA PHE A 8 13.95 -0.02 -17.89
C PHE A 8 12.49 -0.46 -17.82
N THR A 9 12.15 -1.62 -18.37
CA THR A 9 10.78 -2.14 -18.37
C THR A 9 10.26 -2.36 -16.96
N THR A 10 11.10 -2.87 -16.05
CA THR A 10 10.71 -3.07 -14.64
C THR A 10 10.42 -1.74 -13.95
N CYS A 11 11.30 -0.75 -14.11
CA CYS A 11 11.12 0.58 -13.53
C CYS A 11 9.90 1.30 -14.13
N PHE A 12 9.73 1.22 -15.46
CA PHE A 12 8.60 1.81 -16.17
C PHE A 12 7.28 1.19 -15.71
N LEU A 13 7.20 -0.14 -15.62
CA LEU A 13 5.99 -0.82 -15.15
C LEU A 13 5.69 -0.46 -13.69
N SER A 14 6.71 -0.46 -12.82
CA SER A 14 6.55 -0.08 -11.42
C SER A 14 6.00 1.35 -11.28
N LEU A 15 6.59 2.33 -11.98
CA LEU A 15 6.11 3.72 -11.97
C LEU A 15 4.71 3.85 -12.56
N THR A 16 4.40 3.08 -13.60
CA THR A 16 3.06 3.07 -14.22
C THR A 16 2.00 2.62 -13.21
N ILE A 17 2.28 1.62 -12.37
CA ILE A 17 1.37 1.18 -11.30
C ILE A 17 1.12 2.32 -10.30
N TYR A 18 2.16 3.02 -9.86
CA TYR A 18 2.00 4.15 -8.93
C TYR A 18 1.24 5.33 -9.56
N ARG A 19 1.36 5.55 -10.88
CA ARG A 19 0.57 6.56 -11.60
C ARG A 19 -0.91 6.22 -11.67
N TYR A 20 -1.27 4.94 -11.82
CA TYR A 20 -2.66 4.52 -11.70
C TYR A 20 -3.19 4.68 -10.28
N LEU A 21 -2.37 4.42 -9.26
CA LEU A 21 -2.74 4.65 -7.87
C LEU A 21 -2.98 6.13 -7.59
N GLU A 22 -2.11 7.02 -8.08
CA GLU A 22 -2.28 8.48 -8.01
C GLU A 22 -3.63 8.93 -8.60
N GLN A 23 -4.01 8.41 -9.76
CA GLN A 23 -5.31 8.69 -10.36
C GLN A 23 -6.49 8.19 -9.51
N ARG A 24 -6.35 7.02 -8.87
CA ARG A 24 -7.41 6.48 -7.99
C ARG A 24 -7.55 7.27 -6.69
N LEU A 25 -6.47 7.89 -6.22
CA LEU A 25 -6.46 8.76 -5.05
C LEU A 25 -6.83 10.23 -5.40
N GLY A 26 -7.53 10.45 -6.51
CA GLY A 26 -8.01 11.78 -6.90
C GLY A 26 -6.93 12.77 -7.33
N GLY A 27 -5.68 12.34 -7.49
CA GLY A 27 -4.55 13.22 -7.81
C GLY A 27 -4.09 14.10 -6.66
N GLU A 28 -4.50 13.81 -5.42
CA GLU A 28 -4.13 14.57 -4.22
C GLU A 28 -2.66 14.37 -3.80
N PHE A 29 -2.06 13.25 -4.22
CA PHE A 29 -0.69 12.86 -3.88
C PHE A 29 0.11 12.52 -5.13
N THR A 30 1.32 13.04 -5.24
CA THR A 30 2.23 12.69 -6.33
C THR A 30 2.70 11.22 -6.20
N SER A 31 3.06 10.59 -7.32
CA SER A 31 3.67 9.24 -7.29
C SER A 31 4.85 9.11 -6.31
N THR A 32 5.67 10.16 -6.13
CA THR A 32 6.79 10.14 -5.18
C THR A 32 6.31 10.09 -3.73
N GLU A 33 5.28 10.86 -3.39
CA GLU A 33 4.65 10.84 -2.07
C GLU A 33 3.99 9.49 -1.80
N ILE A 34 3.28 8.93 -2.78
CA ILE A 34 2.66 7.60 -2.69
C ILE A 34 3.72 6.53 -2.40
N ILE A 35 4.79 6.48 -3.18
CA ILE A 35 5.88 5.51 -2.98
C ILE A 35 6.50 5.65 -1.59
N THR A 36 6.74 6.89 -1.16
CA THR A 36 7.36 7.17 0.14
C THR A 36 6.46 6.76 1.29
N ASN A 37 5.18 7.12 1.25
CA ASN A 37 4.22 6.77 2.30
C ASN A 37 4.01 5.25 2.38
N LEU A 38 3.79 4.57 1.24
CA LEU A 38 3.62 3.11 1.22
C LEU A 38 4.84 2.36 1.79
N ARG A 39 6.06 2.81 1.50
CA ARG A 39 7.29 2.24 2.09
C ARG A 39 7.37 2.40 3.60
N ASN A 40 6.76 3.46 4.13
CA ASN A 40 6.78 3.76 5.56
C ASN A 40 5.60 3.12 6.32
N MET A 41 4.58 2.61 5.63
CA MET A 41 3.47 1.86 6.21
C MET A 41 3.91 0.45 6.64
N ASN A 42 4.52 0.36 7.82
CA ASN A 42 5.05 -0.88 8.38
C ASN A 42 4.15 -1.49 9.46
N PHE A 43 4.32 -2.78 9.72
CA PHE A 43 3.58 -3.52 10.72
C PHE A 43 4.52 -4.38 11.56
N TYR A 44 4.23 -4.46 12.86
CA TYR A 44 4.83 -5.41 13.78
C TYR A 44 3.92 -6.64 13.91
N LEU A 45 4.47 -7.83 13.71
CA LEU A 45 3.74 -9.08 13.94
C LEU A 45 3.70 -9.39 15.44
N ALA A 46 2.52 -9.33 16.05
CA ALA A 46 2.25 -9.84 17.39
C ALA A 46 1.82 -11.32 17.28
N PRO A 47 2.68 -12.29 17.67
CA PRO A 47 2.40 -13.70 17.46
C PRO A 47 1.09 -14.14 18.13
N GLY A 48 0.20 -14.76 17.37
CA GLY A 48 -1.10 -15.23 17.86
C GLY A 48 -2.22 -14.18 17.85
N GLU A 49 -1.89 -12.88 17.77
CA GLU A 49 -2.88 -11.79 17.79
C GLU A 49 -3.10 -11.21 16.39
N GLY A 50 -2.03 -10.80 15.71
CA GLY A 50 -2.12 -10.14 14.40
C GLY A 50 -0.99 -9.17 14.12
N TYR A 51 -1.31 -8.11 13.38
CA TYR A 51 -0.37 -7.10 12.91
C TYR A 51 -0.70 -5.76 13.56
N VAL A 52 0.25 -5.24 14.34
CA VAL A 52 0.17 -3.91 14.94
C VAL A 52 0.73 -2.90 13.94
N PRO A 53 -0.03 -1.90 13.47
CA PRO A 53 0.53 -0.86 12.63
C PRO A 53 1.60 -0.08 13.39
N THR A 54 2.76 0.15 12.76
CA THR A 54 3.85 0.96 13.31
C THR A 54 4.00 2.29 12.58
N TYR A 55 2.94 2.72 11.89
CA TYR A 55 2.80 4.02 11.26
C TYR A 55 1.61 4.76 11.89
N THR A 56 1.58 6.07 11.72
CA THR A 56 0.47 6.92 12.20
C THR A 56 -0.48 7.24 11.05
N ARG A 57 -1.75 7.46 11.40
CA ARG A 57 -2.76 7.98 10.47
C ARG A 57 -2.34 9.34 9.90
N THR A 58 -2.49 9.51 8.60
CA THR A 58 -2.26 10.73 7.82
C THR A 58 -3.36 10.89 6.77
N ASP A 59 -3.43 12.06 6.12
CA ASP A 59 -4.35 12.29 5.00
C ASP A 59 -4.15 11.26 3.89
N PHE A 60 -2.90 10.85 3.64
CA PHE A 60 -2.59 9.78 2.68
C PHE A 60 -3.20 8.44 3.10
N THR A 61 -3.02 8.02 4.36
CA THR A 61 -3.56 6.73 4.81
C THR A 61 -5.08 6.73 4.81
N ASP A 62 -5.72 7.86 5.14
CA ASP A 62 -7.18 8.00 5.07
C ASP A 62 -7.68 7.91 3.63
N ALA A 63 -7.08 8.67 2.70
CA ALA A 63 -7.45 8.61 1.29
C ALA A 63 -7.29 7.18 0.73
N LEU A 64 -6.20 6.49 1.09
CA LEU A 64 -5.97 5.10 0.71
C LEU A 64 -7.05 4.17 1.27
N HIS A 65 -7.31 4.27 2.57
CA HIS A 65 -8.29 3.42 3.26
C HIS A 65 -9.71 3.64 2.75
N ASP A 66 -10.10 4.88 2.50
CA ASP A 66 -11.43 5.23 2.00
C ASP A 66 -11.60 4.80 0.53
N THR A 67 -10.56 4.97 -0.29
CA THR A 67 -10.59 4.56 -1.71
C THR A 67 -10.72 3.05 -1.88
N PHE A 68 -10.08 2.25 -1.01
CA PHE A 68 -10.02 0.79 -1.15
C PHE A 68 -10.88 0.03 -0.14
N GLY A 69 -11.53 0.71 0.80
CA GLY A 69 -12.52 0.13 1.71
C GLY A 69 -11.94 -0.81 2.78
N PHE A 70 -10.67 -0.62 3.17
CA PHE A 70 -10.05 -1.36 4.27
C PHE A 70 -9.35 -0.42 5.23
N ARG A 71 -9.30 -0.79 6.52
CA ARG A 71 -8.60 -0.04 7.57
C ARG A 71 -7.52 -0.90 8.19
N THR A 72 -6.39 -0.28 8.46
CA THR A 72 -5.24 -0.93 9.11
C THR A 72 -4.61 -0.05 10.19
N ASP A 73 -5.29 1.01 10.63
CA ASP A 73 -4.79 2.11 11.45
C ASP A 73 -5.50 2.30 12.80
N TYR A 74 -6.66 1.67 13.04
CA TYR A 74 -7.42 1.85 14.29
C TYR A 74 -7.00 0.92 15.42
N GLU A 75 -6.80 -0.35 15.10
CA GLU A 75 -6.55 -1.42 16.07
C GLU A 75 -5.57 -2.42 15.46
N ILE A 76 -5.19 -3.43 16.25
CA ILE A 76 -4.43 -4.58 15.75
C ILE A 76 -5.22 -5.25 14.63
N VAL A 77 -4.60 -5.38 13.46
CA VAL A 77 -5.19 -6.10 12.33
C VAL A 77 -5.04 -7.59 12.60
N THR A 78 -6.12 -8.25 13.00
CA THR A 78 -6.09 -9.67 13.34
C THR A 78 -5.59 -10.52 12.17
N MET A 79 -5.02 -11.69 12.46
CA MET A 79 -4.60 -12.65 11.42
C MET A 79 -5.74 -12.99 10.44
N LYS A 80 -6.99 -13.04 10.93
CA LYS A 80 -8.18 -13.30 10.11
C LYS A 80 -8.50 -12.12 9.19
N GLN A 81 -8.46 -10.88 9.69
CA GLN A 81 -8.68 -9.68 8.88
C GLN A 81 -7.60 -9.54 7.81
N MET A 82 -6.32 -9.73 8.15
CA MET A 82 -5.23 -9.65 7.18
C MET A 82 -5.40 -10.69 6.06
N LYS A 83 -5.73 -11.94 6.41
CA LYS A 83 -6.07 -12.98 5.42
C LYS A 83 -7.27 -12.60 4.54
N LYS A 84 -8.28 -11.94 5.10
CA LYS A 84 -9.44 -11.46 4.34
C LYS A 84 -9.02 -10.38 3.34
N ILE A 85 -8.24 -9.38 3.76
CA ILE A 85 -7.72 -8.32 2.90
C ILE A 85 -6.95 -8.94 1.73
N PHE A 86 -5.99 -9.84 1.99
CA PHE A 86 -5.24 -10.53 0.93
C PHE A 86 -6.12 -11.32 -0.04
N ARG A 87 -7.19 -11.97 0.45
CA ARG A 87 -8.12 -12.69 -0.42
C ARG A 87 -8.92 -11.74 -1.30
N ASP A 88 -9.34 -10.60 -0.76
CA ASP A 88 -10.12 -9.63 -1.49
C ASP A 88 -9.28 -8.84 -2.52
N THR A 89 -7.97 -8.69 -2.30
CA THR A 89 -7.04 -8.09 -3.28
C THR A 89 -6.59 -9.04 -4.40
N ASN A 90 -6.83 -10.35 -4.27
CA ASN A 90 -6.49 -11.36 -5.29
C ASN A 90 -7.67 -11.74 -6.21
N LYS A 91 -8.81 -11.04 -6.08
CA LYS A 91 -9.97 -11.20 -6.97
C LYS A 91 -9.85 -10.25 -8.15
#